data_AF-A0A3N1HY39-F1
#
_entry.id   AF-A0A3N1HY39-F1
#
_cell.length_a   1.000
_cell.length_b   1.000
_cell.length_c   1.000
_cell.angle_alpha   90.00
_cell.angle_beta   90.00
_cell.angle_gamma   90.00
#
_symmetry.space_group_name_H-M   'P 1'
#
loop_
_entity.id
_entity.type
_entity.pdbx_description
1 polymer ?
#
loop_
_entity_poly.entity_id
_entity_poly.type
_entity_poly.pdbx_seq_one_letter_code
_entity_poly.pdbx_strand_id
1 'polypeptide(L)'
;MPTHRMYQRRRLRAFDRGAPRRERVLMRLVVDLNRCQAYAQCVFLAPDVFALHGDEGLLFSPRFDEGLRDRVEAAAAACPVQAILVDYSDKPTEGVQPRVG
;
A
#
# COMPACT_ATOMS: atom_id res chain seq x y z
N MET A 1 -8.74 4.86 26.69
CA MET A 1 -7.89 4.74 25.49
C MET A 1 -8.78 4.60 24.28
N PRO A 2 -8.67 5.45 23.24
CA PRO A 2 -9.53 5.36 22.08
C PRO A 2 -9.22 4.06 21.32
N THR A 3 -10.27 3.33 20.92
CA THR A 3 -10.14 2.01 20.28
C THR A 3 -9.53 2.15 18.88
N HIS A 4 -8.67 1.21 18.49
CA HIS A 4 -8.06 1.07 17.15
C HIS A 4 -9.08 1.32 16.00
N ARG A 5 -10.33 0.88 16.23
CA ARG A 5 -11.50 1.06 15.36
C ARG A 5 -11.83 2.52 15.01
N MET A 6 -11.56 3.47 15.90
CA MET A 6 -11.80 4.91 15.66
C MET A 6 -10.74 5.53 14.75
N TYR A 7 -9.46 5.15 14.91
CA TYR A 7 -8.37 5.62 14.04
C TYR A 7 -8.56 5.09 12.61
N GLN A 8 -8.97 3.82 12.49
CA GLN A 8 -9.25 3.16 11.21
C GLN A 8 -10.36 3.86 10.41
N ARG A 9 -11.49 4.24 11.03
CA ARG A 9 -12.63 4.86 10.32
C ARG A 9 -12.34 6.25 9.76
N ARG A 10 -11.55 7.07 10.46
CA ARG A 10 -11.24 8.45 10.03
C ARG A 10 -10.22 8.47 8.88
N ARG A 11 -9.35 7.45 8.82
CA ARG A 11 -8.27 7.33 7.85
C ARG A 11 -8.73 6.77 6.50
N LEU A 12 -9.63 5.78 6.49
CA LEU A 12 -10.19 5.23 5.24
C LEU A 12 -10.89 6.31 4.39
N ARG A 13 -11.56 7.29 5.01
CA ARG A 13 -12.16 8.42 4.30
C ARG A 13 -11.14 9.43 3.76
N ALA A 14 -9.92 9.48 4.30
CA ALA A 14 -8.86 10.36 3.82
C ALA A 14 -8.18 9.79 2.56
N PHE A 15 -8.23 8.48 2.39
CA PHE A 15 -7.62 7.72 1.30
C PHE A 15 -8.16 8.11 -0.10
N ASP A 16 -9.42 8.55 -0.19
CA ASP A 16 -10.11 8.84 -1.47
C ASP A 16 -9.96 10.29 -1.98
N ARG A 17 -9.27 11.20 -1.29
CA ARG A 17 -9.21 12.61 -1.71
C ARG A 17 -8.07 12.89 -2.69
N GLY A 18 -8.35 12.63 -3.98
CA GLY A 18 -7.50 13.02 -5.11
C GLY A 18 -7.40 14.53 -5.33
N ALA A 19 -6.17 15.07 -5.32
CA ALA A 19 -5.82 16.42 -5.79
C ALA A 19 -5.65 16.48 -7.33
N PRO A 20 -5.55 17.66 -8.00
CA PRO A 20 -5.63 17.81 -9.47
C PRO A 20 -4.28 17.75 -10.24
N ARG A 21 -4.39 17.93 -11.56
CA ARG A 21 -3.58 17.47 -12.70
C ARG A 21 -2.33 18.34 -12.99
N ARG A 22 -1.15 17.92 -12.51
CA ARG A 22 0.15 18.05 -13.20
C ARG A 22 0.71 16.63 -13.31
N GLU A 23 1.36 16.30 -14.42
CA GLU A 23 1.90 14.96 -14.75
C GLU A 23 2.56 14.33 -13.51
N ARG A 24 1.81 13.48 -12.78
CA ARG A 24 2.29 12.85 -11.55
C ARG A 24 2.81 11.49 -11.96
N VAL A 25 4.10 11.27 -11.73
CA VAL A 25 4.70 9.94 -11.86
C VAL A 25 4.04 9.06 -10.80
N LEU A 26 3.16 8.17 -11.25
CA LEU A 26 2.40 7.27 -10.39
C LEU A 26 3.02 5.88 -10.46
N MET A 27 3.77 5.56 -9.42
CA MET A 27 4.37 4.25 -9.24
C MET A 27 3.31 3.22 -8.87
N ARG A 28 3.58 1.94 -9.19
CA ARG A 28 2.67 0.83 -8.89
C ARG A 28 3.14 0.07 -7.67
N LEU A 29 2.19 -0.26 -6.81
CA LEU A 29 2.38 -1.11 -5.64
C LEU A 29 1.53 -2.37 -5.78
N VAL A 30 2.15 -3.53 -5.56
CA VAL A 30 1.48 -4.82 -5.46
C VAL A 30 1.84 -5.44 -4.12
N VAL A 31 0.84 -5.95 -3.39
CA VAL A 31 1.07 -6.69 -2.15
C VAL A 31 0.50 -8.09 -2.31
N ASP A 32 1.33 -9.09 -2.09
CA ASP A 32 0.91 -10.48 -1.99
C ASP A 32 0.22 -10.72 -0.64
N LEU A 33 -1.11 -10.62 -0.64
CA LEU A 33 -1.92 -10.81 0.56
C LEU A 33 -1.93 -12.26 1.07
N ASN A 34 -1.52 -13.25 0.25
CA ASN A 34 -1.38 -14.63 0.71
C ASN A 34 -0.09 -14.83 1.52
N ARG A 35 0.94 -14.03 1.24
CA ARG A 35 2.19 -14.00 2.02
C ARG A 35 2.14 -13.05 3.22
N CYS A 36 1.26 -12.06 3.18
CA CYS A 36 1.11 -11.08 4.26
C CYS A 36 0.70 -11.76 5.58
N GLN A 37 1.41 -11.45 6.66
CA GLN A 37 1.18 -11.98 8.02
C GLN A 37 0.87 -10.86 9.04
N ALA A 38 0.36 -9.72 8.56
CA ALA A 38 -0.10 -8.60 9.38
C ALA A 38 0.90 -8.02 10.42
N TYR A 39 2.22 -8.14 10.20
CA TYR A 39 3.25 -7.56 11.08
C TYR A 39 3.23 -6.02 11.21
N ALA A 40 2.38 -5.32 10.45
CA ALA A 40 2.13 -3.88 10.53
C ALA A 40 3.31 -2.93 10.21
N GLN A 41 4.52 -3.43 9.95
CA GLN A 41 5.71 -2.60 9.72
C GLN A 41 5.50 -1.57 8.60
N CYS A 42 4.85 -1.97 7.51
CA CYS A 42 4.52 -1.08 6.40
C CYS A 42 3.57 0.07 6.79
N VAL A 43 2.64 -0.16 7.72
CA VAL A 43 1.68 0.86 8.20
C VAL A 43 2.37 1.91 9.07
N PHE A 44 3.43 1.52 9.80
CA PHE A 44 4.24 2.47 10.56
C PHE A 44 5.13 3.33 9.67
N LEU A 45 5.73 2.74 8.63
CA LEU A 45 6.70 3.41 7.75
C LEU A 45 6.05 4.24 6.64
N ALA A 46 4.97 3.73 6.04
CA ALA A 46 4.22 4.40 4.98
C ALA A 46 2.72 4.50 5.34
N PRO A 47 2.38 5.25 6.41
CA PRO A 47 1.01 5.46 6.90
C PRO A 47 0.01 5.97 5.85
N ASP A 48 0.51 6.69 4.83
CA ASP A 48 -0.32 7.29 3.79
C ASP A 48 -0.68 6.29 2.67
N VAL A 49 0.02 5.15 2.62
CA VAL A 49 -0.11 4.12 1.59
C VAL A 49 -0.72 2.84 2.13
N PHE A 50 -0.45 2.47 3.39
CA PHE A 50 -0.90 1.23 4.01
C PHE A 50 -1.75 1.48 5.25
N ALA A 51 -2.75 0.62 5.46
CA ALA A 51 -3.56 0.60 6.68
C ALA A 51 -3.94 -0.83 7.05
N LEU A 52 -3.80 -1.17 8.34
CA LEU A 52 -4.41 -2.40 8.86
C LEU A 52 -5.91 -2.20 9.08
N HIS A 53 -6.67 -3.22 8.74
CA HIS A 53 -8.10 -3.33 8.92
C HIS A 53 -8.43 -4.61 9.70
N GLY A 54 -9.08 -4.44 10.86
CA GLY A 54 -9.22 -5.55 11.82
C GLY A 54 -7.86 -6.00 12.37
N ASP A 55 -7.73 -7.31 12.61
CA ASP A 55 -6.54 -7.91 13.21
C ASP A 55 -5.51 -8.35 12.16
N GLU A 56 -5.95 -8.82 10.98
CA GLU A 56 -5.05 -9.39 9.95
C GLU A 56 -5.16 -8.75 8.56
N GLY A 57 -6.23 -7.98 8.30
CA GLY A 57 -6.47 -7.40 6.98
C GLY A 57 -5.53 -6.24 6.68
N LEU A 58 -4.91 -6.23 5.50
CA LEU A 58 -4.12 -5.11 5.01
C LEU A 58 -4.83 -4.42 3.83
N LEU A 59 -5.00 -3.11 3.94
CA LEU A 59 -5.45 -2.22 2.87
C LEU A 59 -4.27 -1.39 2.39
N PHE A 60 -4.20 -1.15 1.08
CA PHE A 60 -3.10 -0.38 0.49
C PHE A 60 -3.50 0.32 -0.81
N SER A 61 -2.80 1.40 -1.15
CA SER A 61 -2.99 2.13 -2.41
C SER A 61 -2.17 1.47 -3.51
N PRO A 62 -2.77 0.90 -4.57
CA PRO A 62 -2.02 0.27 -5.66
C PRO A 62 -1.25 1.27 -6.52
N ARG A 63 -1.55 2.57 -6.36
CA ARG A 63 -0.87 3.69 -7.01
C ARG A 63 -0.46 4.71 -5.96
N PHE A 64 0.79 5.15 -6.01
CA PHE A 64 1.31 6.17 -5.11
C PHE A 64 2.20 7.15 -5.88
N ASP A 65 2.36 8.35 -5.32
CA ASP A 65 3.16 9.43 -5.89
C ASP A 65 4.65 9.23 -5.62
N GLU A 66 5.51 9.73 -6.51
CA GLU A 66 6.97 9.72 -6.31
C GLU A 66 7.41 10.28 -4.95
N GLY A 67 6.71 11.28 -4.39
CA GLY A 67 7.01 11.80 -3.05
C GLY A 67 6.85 10.79 -1.90
N LEU A 68 6.21 9.65 -2.14
CA LEU A 68 6.07 8.55 -1.18
C LEU A 68 7.05 7.40 -1.45
N ARG A 69 7.86 7.48 -2.50
CA ARG A 69 8.80 6.43 -2.94
C ARG A 69 9.66 5.91 -1.80
N ASP A 70 10.42 6.78 -1.15
CA ASP A 70 11.35 6.37 -0.09
C ASP A 70 10.64 5.67 1.08
N ARG A 71 9.42 6.13 1.42
CA ARG A 71 8.62 5.52 2.49
C ARG A 71 8.12 4.13 2.09
N VAL A 72 7.69 3.97 0.84
CA VAL A 72 7.22 2.70 0.30
C VAL A 72 8.37 1.71 0.14
N GLU A 73 9.55 2.17 -0.29
CA GLU A 73 10.78 1.37 -0.35
C GLU A 73 11.20 0.88 1.03
N ALA A 74 11.23 1.77 2.03
CA ALA A 74 11.50 1.40 3.41
C ALA A 74 10.47 0.39 3.94
N ALA A 75 9.18 0.59 3.65
CA ALA A 75 8.11 -0.32 4.03
C ALA A 75 8.29 -1.71 3.39
N ALA A 76 8.70 -1.77 2.12
CA ALA A 76 8.97 -3.03 1.43
C ALA A 76 10.15 -3.77 2.05
N ALA A 77 11.25 -3.07 2.33
CA ALA A 77 12.44 -3.64 2.96
C ALA A 77 12.17 -4.15 4.40
N ALA A 78 11.27 -3.49 5.13
CA ALA A 78 10.90 -3.88 6.48
C ALA A 78 9.93 -5.08 6.54
N CYS A 79 9.38 -5.53 5.41
CA CYS A 79 8.46 -6.66 5.37
C CYS A 79 9.21 -7.99 5.59
N PRO A 80 9.03 -8.67 6.74
CA PRO A 80 9.83 -9.87 7.06
C PRO A 80 9.60 -11.04 6.08
N VAL A 81 8.41 -11.07 5.50
CA VAL A 81 7.94 -12.10 4.56
C VAL A 81 8.03 -11.66 3.11
N GLN A 82 8.60 -10.48 2.83
CA GLN A 82 8.81 -9.93 1.48
C GLN A 82 7.55 -9.96 0.60
N ALA A 83 6.40 -9.55 1.16
CA ALA A 83 5.11 -9.56 0.48
C ALA A 83 4.87 -8.32 -0.40
N ILE A 84 5.72 -7.30 -0.32
CA ILE A 84 5.50 -6.01 -0.99
C ILE A 84 6.40 -5.92 -2.22
N LEU A 85 5.79 -5.64 -3.38
CA LEU A 85 6.45 -5.47 -4.67
C LEU A 85 6.16 -4.06 -5.20
N VAL A 86 7.20 -3.35 -5.59
CA VAL A 86 7.12 -1.98 -6.11
C VAL A 86 7.60 -1.96 -7.55
N ASP A 87 6.81 -1.37 -8.43
CA ASP A 87 7.13 -1.20 -9.84
C ASP A 87 7.22 0.30 -10.16
N TYR A 88 8.42 0.70 -10.60
CA TYR A 88 8.81 2.07 -10.91
C TYR A 88 8.63 2.42 -12.40
N SER A 89 8.07 1.53 -13.21
CA SER A 89 7.85 1.80 -14.62
C SER A 89 6.56 2.59 -14.85
N ASP A 90 6.63 3.61 -15.71
CA ASP A 90 5.46 4.37 -16.20
C ASP A 90 4.58 3.55 -17.16
N LYS A 91 4.94 2.29 -17.42
CA LYS A 91 4.16 1.42 -18.31
C LYS A 91 3.03 0.76 -17.51
N PRO A 92 1.77 0.79 -17.99
CA PRO A 92 0.73 -0.05 -17.43
C PRO A 92 1.21 -1.49 -17.47
N THR A 93 1.32 -2.13 -16.31
CA THR A 93 1.54 -3.56 -16.22
C THR A 93 0.42 -4.29 -16.96
N GLU A 94 0.76 -4.82 -18.13
CA GLU A 94 -0.10 -5.73 -18.87
C GLU A 94 -0.43 -6.90 -17.94
N GLY A 95 -1.72 -7.11 -17.68
CA GLY A 95 -2.21 -7.99 -16.63
C GLY A 95 -1.59 -9.38 -16.72
N VAL A 96 -0.83 -9.76 -15.69
CA VAL A 96 -0.52 -11.17 -15.45
C VAL A 96 -1.83 -11.84 -15.02
N GLN A 97 -2.53 -12.42 -16.00
CA GLN A 97 -3.68 -13.26 -15.73
C GLN A 97 -3.18 -14.50 -14.97
N PRO A 98 -3.71 -14.80 -13.77
CA PRO A 98 -3.43 -16.06 -13.11
C PRO A 98 -3.96 -17.17 -14.01
N ARG A 99 -3.04 -17.98 -14.56
CA ARG A 99 -3.39 -19.18 -15.30
C ARG A 99 -3.80 -20.22 -14.27
N VAL A 100 -5.04 -20.16 -13.81
CA VAL A 100 -5.65 -21.25 -13.05
C VAL A 100 -5.95 -22.38 -14.03
N GLY A 101 -5.17 -23.45 -13.95
CA GLY A 101 -5.41 -24.73 -14.61
C GLY A 101 -6.16 -25.69 -13.69
#